data_AF-A0A835Y4U9-F1
#
_entry.id   AF-A0A835Y4U9-F1
#
_cell.length_a   1.000
_cell.length_b   1.000
_cell.length_c   1.000
_cell.angle_alpha   90.00
_cell.angle_beta   90.00
_cell.angle_gamma   90.00
#
_symmetry.space_group_name_H-M   'P 1'
#
loop_
_entity.id
_entity.type
_entity.pdbx_description
1 polymer ?
#
loop_
_entity_poly.entity_id
_entity_poly.type
_entity_poly.pdbx_seq_one_letter_code
_entity_poly.pdbx_strand_id
1 'polypeptide(L)'
;MSTATTPPPDADRKGTADLTDKYLPDPVDKVCDRQLQVVTPNLFRDFGGKLRFSGQASTVRCYENNPLVRKALEEPGRGRVLVVDGGASLRCALLGDMLADNGVKNGWSGIIVNGCIRDSADIAKMPLGVKALGTHPLKSSKRDPGQRDVPVSFGGVTVAPGDWVYADGDGILVSKEELTL
;
A
#
# COMPACT_ATOMS: atom_id res chain seq x y z
N MET A 1 42.29 6.65 -7.88
CA MET A 1 40.96 7.25 -7.60
C MET A 1 39.94 6.44 -8.39
N SER A 2 39.21 5.54 -7.73
CA SER A 2 38.25 4.64 -8.39
C SER A 2 36.93 5.38 -8.55
N THR A 3 36.57 5.71 -9.79
CA THR A 3 35.25 6.23 -10.14
C THR A 3 34.26 5.08 -10.01
N ALA A 4 33.55 5.01 -8.88
CA ALA A 4 32.42 4.12 -8.73
C ALA A 4 31.32 4.58 -9.69
N THR A 5 31.25 3.95 -10.86
CA THR A 5 30.12 4.08 -11.77
C THR A 5 28.89 3.59 -11.03
N THR A 6 27.98 4.49 -10.71
CA THR A 6 26.67 4.15 -10.15
C THR A 6 26.05 3.07 -11.05
N PRO A 7 25.60 1.93 -10.50
CA PRO A 7 24.96 0.92 -11.32
C PRO A 7 23.80 1.56 -12.09
N PRO A 8 23.62 1.20 -13.38
CA PRO A 8 22.50 1.72 -14.14
C PRO A 8 21.19 1.41 -13.38
N PRO A 9 20.22 2.33 -13.41
CA PRO A 9 18.97 2.11 -12.74
C PRO A 9 18.27 0.86 -13.29
N ASP A 10 17.73 0.07 -12.36
CA ASP A 10 17.18 -1.27 -12.53
C ASP A 10 16.38 -1.46 -13.84
N ALA A 11 16.72 -2.48 -14.62
CA ALA A 11 16.11 -2.75 -15.93
C ALA A 11 14.66 -3.25 -15.83
N ASP A 12 14.23 -3.68 -14.63
CA ASP A 12 12.84 -4.01 -14.30
C ASP A 12 12.04 -2.80 -13.78
N ARG A 13 12.45 -1.58 -14.16
CA ARG A 13 11.82 -0.30 -13.80
C ARG A 13 10.31 -0.37 -14.06
N LYS A 14 9.55 -0.61 -12.98
CA LYS A 14 8.12 -0.28 -12.76
C LYS A 14 7.97 0.73 -11.63
N GLY A 15 8.82 1.77 -11.66
CA GLY A 15 8.69 2.89 -10.72
C GLY A 15 7.40 3.66 -10.96
N THR A 16 6.86 4.27 -9.91
CA THR A 16 5.66 5.10 -10.03
C THR A 16 5.90 6.28 -10.97
N ALA A 17 7.10 6.88 -10.95
CA ALA A 17 7.50 7.92 -11.89
C ALA A 17 7.47 7.46 -13.36
N ASP A 18 8.04 6.29 -13.67
CA ASP A 18 8.05 5.75 -15.04
C ASP A 18 6.61 5.47 -15.53
N LEU A 19 5.75 4.95 -14.63
CA LEU A 19 4.33 4.73 -14.93
C LEU A 19 3.59 6.04 -15.18
N THR A 20 3.87 7.09 -14.40
CA THR A 20 3.27 8.41 -14.65
C THR A 20 3.76 9.03 -15.95
N ASP A 21 5.03 8.89 -16.31
CA ASP A 21 5.54 9.40 -17.59
C ASP A 21 4.82 8.76 -18.80
N LYS A 22 4.52 7.45 -18.71
CA LYS A 22 3.84 6.70 -19.77
C LYS A 22 2.32 6.95 -19.80
N TYR A 23 1.66 6.94 -18.64
CA TYR A 23 0.20 6.91 -18.54
C TYR A 23 -0.43 8.26 -18.16
N LEU A 24 0.37 9.23 -17.73
CA LEU A 24 -0.02 10.63 -17.49
C LEU A 24 0.94 11.59 -18.19
N PRO A 25 1.12 11.50 -19.53
CA PRO A 25 2.08 12.33 -20.26
C PRO A 25 1.68 13.79 -20.36
N ASP A 26 0.41 14.09 -20.09
CA ASP A 26 -0.15 15.43 -20.19
C ASP A 26 0.26 16.29 -18.98
N PRO A 27 0.62 17.58 -19.20
CA PRO A 27 0.89 18.53 -18.13
C PRO A 27 -0.23 18.62 -17.09
N VAL A 28 0.14 18.94 -15.84
CA VAL A 28 -0.79 18.95 -14.69
C VAL A 28 -1.96 19.91 -14.88
N ASP A 29 -1.75 21.02 -15.61
CA ASP A 29 -2.73 22.07 -15.92
C ASP A 29 -3.74 21.68 -17.01
N LYS A 30 -3.50 20.57 -17.73
CA LYS A 30 -4.47 20.04 -18.69
C LYS A 30 -5.51 19.18 -17.96
N VAL A 31 -6.78 19.57 -18.09
CA VAL A 31 -7.92 18.80 -17.59
C VAL A 31 -8.21 17.67 -18.58
N CYS A 32 -7.85 16.45 -18.20
CA CYS A 32 -8.17 15.22 -18.93
C CYS A 32 -8.75 14.18 -17.96
N ASP A 33 -9.55 13.25 -18.49
CA ASP A 33 -10.01 12.11 -17.71
C ASP A 33 -8.83 11.17 -17.46
N ARG A 34 -8.25 11.25 -16.26
CA ARG A 34 -7.05 10.50 -15.89
C ARG A 34 -7.47 9.12 -15.38
N GLN A 35 -7.13 8.08 -16.14
CA GLN A 35 -7.35 6.69 -15.72
C GLN A 35 -6.45 6.29 -14.54
N LEU A 36 -5.26 6.90 -14.45
CA LEU A 36 -4.30 6.71 -13.37
C LEU A 36 -4.52 7.76 -12.28
N GLN A 37 -4.81 7.30 -11.06
CA GLN A 37 -4.95 8.14 -9.89
C GLN A 37 -3.66 8.16 -9.08
N VAL A 38 -3.28 9.33 -8.57
CA VAL A 38 -2.08 9.52 -7.73
C VAL A 38 -2.53 9.88 -6.33
N VAL A 39 -2.08 9.11 -5.33
CA VAL A 39 -2.36 9.39 -3.93
C VAL A 39 -1.66 10.69 -3.51
N THR A 40 -2.36 11.51 -2.73
CA THR A 40 -1.82 12.75 -2.14
C THR A 40 -0.47 12.50 -1.46
N PRO A 41 0.57 13.30 -1.75
CA PRO A 41 1.91 13.09 -1.19
C PRO A 41 1.93 13.26 0.34
N ASN A 42 2.98 12.72 0.98
CA ASN A 42 3.25 12.84 2.42
C ASN A 42 2.18 12.24 3.36
N LEU A 43 1.21 11.48 2.84
CA LEU A 43 0.22 10.80 3.66
C LEU A 43 0.78 9.52 4.30
N PHE A 44 1.59 8.76 3.56
CA PHE A 44 2.09 7.46 3.97
C PHE A 44 3.61 7.45 4.20
N ARG A 45 4.04 6.67 5.18
CA ARG A 45 5.44 6.34 5.46
C ARG A 45 5.70 4.87 5.16
N ASP A 46 6.93 4.56 4.76
CA ASP A 46 7.40 3.19 4.57
C ASP A 46 7.76 2.53 5.90
N PHE A 47 7.29 1.30 6.06
CA PHE A 47 7.53 0.46 7.24
C PHE A 47 7.94 -0.98 6.89
N GLY A 48 7.73 -1.43 5.66
CA GLY A 48 8.10 -2.76 5.20
C GLY A 48 9.52 -2.82 4.66
N GLY A 49 10.12 -4.01 4.64
CA GLY A 49 11.46 -4.21 4.08
C GLY A 49 11.51 -4.12 2.55
N LYS A 50 10.36 -4.14 1.87
CA LYS A 50 10.26 -3.82 0.44
C LYS A 50 9.72 -2.40 0.25
N LEU A 51 10.54 -1.52 -0.28
CA LEU A 51 10.12 -0.15 -0.62
C LEU A 51 9.27 -0.09 -1.88
N ARG A 52 9.41 -1.06 -2.79
CA ARG A 52 8.63 -1.16 -4.03
C ARG A 52 7.76 -2.39 -4.01
N PHE A 53 6.48 -2.23 -4.32
CA PHE A 53 5.53 -3.33 -4.43
C PHE A 53 4.31 -2.91 -5.27
N SER A 54 3.69 -3.90 -5.89
CA SER A 54 2.47 -3.69 -6.68
C SER A 54 1.61 -4.95 -6.71
N GLY A 55 0.35 -4.82 -7.08
CA GLY A 55 -0.58 -5.92 -7.27
C GLY A 55 -2.03 -5.48 -7.27
N GLN A 56 -2.94 -6.41 -7.56
CA GLN A 56 -4.38 -6.17 -7.44
C GLN A 56 -4.76 -5.92 -5.98
N ALA A 57 -5.65 -4.96 -5.75
CA ALA A 57 -6.15 -4.55 -4.46
C ALA A 57 -7.17 -5.55 -3.93
N SER A 58 -6.98 -5.97 -2.69
CA SER A 58 -8.05 -6.44 -1.81
C SER A 58 -8.29 -5.36 -0.76
N THR A 59 -9.55 -5.01 -0.50
CA THR A 59 -9.86 -3.84 0.34
C THR A 59 -10.57 -4.23 1.63
N VAL A 60 -10.26 -3.50 2.70
CA VAL A 60 -10.94 -3.59 3.99
C VAL A 60 -11.22 -2.18 4.48
N ARG A 61 -12.48 -1.87 4.79
CA ARG A 61 -12.86 -0.65 5.52
C ARG A 61 -13.16 -1.02 6.96
N CYS A 62 -12.48 -0.37 7.90
CA CYS A 62 -12.72 -0.56 9.32
C CYS A 62 -12.48 0.74 10.10
N TYR A 63 -12.81 0.75 11.38
CA TYR A 63 -12.52 1.86 12.27
C TYR A 63 -12.08 1.33 13.62
N GLU A 64 -10.78 1.47 13.89
CA GLU A 64 -10.14 1.08 15.15
C GLU A 64 -10.36 -0.39 15.54
N ASN A 65 -10.53 -1.23 14.53
CA ASN A 65 -10.72 -2.66 14.63
C ASN A 65 -10.00 -3.37 13.47
N ASN A 66 -9.55 -4.60 13.70
CA ASN A 66 -8.81 -5.37 12.69
C ASN A 66 -9.21 -6.85 12.48
N PRO A 67 -10.39 -7.37 12.90
CA PRO A 67 -10.76 -8.76 12.60
C PRO A 67 -10.70 -9.11 11.10
N LEU A 68 -11.18 -8.23 10.20
CA LEU A 68 -11.15 -8.49 8.76
C LEU A 68 -9.76 -8.31 8.14
N VAL A 69 -8.94 -7.41 8.68
CA VAL A 69 -7.52 -7.27 8.26
C VAL A 69 -6.77 -8.58 8.52
N ARG A 70 -6.96 -9.17 9.73
CA ARG A 70 -6.40 -10.49 10.06
C ARG A 70 -6.87 -11.56 9.08
N LYS A 71 -8.19 -11.69 8.89
CA LYS A 71 -8.76 -12.73 8.00
C LYS A 71 -8.23 -12.60 6.58
N ALA A 72 -8.13 -11.38 6.06
CA ALA A 72 -7.58 -11.15 4.72
C ALA A 72 -6.12 -11.64 4.62
N LEU A 73 -5.27 -11.32 5.60
CA LEU A 73 -3.86 -11.72 5.59
C LEU A 73 -3.65 -13.21 5.84
N GLU A 74 -4.64 -13.93 6.36
CA GLU A 74 -4.64 -15.39 6.52
C GLU A 74 -4.98 -16.13 5.21
N GLU A 75 -5.49 -15.41 4.19
CA GLU A 75 -5.81 -15.98 2.88
C GLU A 75 -4.65 -15.85 1.88
N PRO A 76 -4.63 -16.66 0.79
CA PRO A 76 -3.63 -16.54 -0.26
C PRO A 76 -3.58 -15.13 -0.87
N GLY A 77 -2.42 -14.48 -0.72
CA GLY A 77 -2.15 -13.16 -1.26
C GLY A 77 -2.04 -13.19 -2.78
N ARG A 78 -1.35 -14.19 -3.35
CA ARG A 78 -1.11 -14.32 -4.80
C ARG A 78 -0.52 -13.03 -5.42
N GLY A 79 0.37 -12.36 -4.71
CA GLY A 79 0.96 -11.09 -5.14
C GLY A 79 0.03 -9.88 -5.03
N ARG A 80 -1.17 -10.01 -4.44
CA ARG A 80 -2.07 -8.89 -4.19
C ARG A 80 -1.53 -7.90 -3.15
N VAL A 81 -2.14 -6.72 -3.12
CA VAL A 81 -1.91 -5.68 -2.13
C VAL A 81 -3.17 -5.54 -1.26
N LEU A 82 -3.01 -5.61 0.06
CA LEU A 82 -4.12 -5.35 0.99
C LEU A 82 -4.20 -3.85 1.26
N VAL A 83 -5.33 -3.23 0.94
CA VAL A 83 -5.59 -1.80 1.18
C VAL A 83 -6.62 -1.66 2.29
N VAL A 84 -6.17 -1.14 3.43
CA VAL A 84 -6.98 -0.97 4.64
C VAL A 84 -7.30 0.50 4.84
N ASP A 85 -8.59 0.84 4.79
CA ASP A 85 -9.09 2.13 5.23
C ASP A 85 -9.55 2.07 6.68
N GLY A 86 -8.68 2.57 7.57
CA GLY A 86 -8.90 2.65 9.01
C GLY A 86 -9.55 3.96 9.47
N GLY A 87 -10.06 4.77 8.54
CA GLY A 87 -10.59 6.11 8.83
C GLY A 87 -9.52 7.10 9.28
N ALA A 88 -8.26 6.90 8.87
CA ALA A 88 -7.10 7.69 9.26
C ALA A 88 -6.91 7.84 10.79
N SER A 89 -7.44 6.90 11.59
CA SER A 89 -7.28 6.97 13.04
C SER A 89 -5.84 6.72 13.45
N LEU A 90 -5.33 7.63 14.29
CA LEU A 90 -4.01 7.53 14.92
C LEU A 90 -4.09 7.01 16.37
N ARG A 91 -5.26 6.57 16.84
CA ARG A 91 -5.49 6.19 18.25
C ARG A 91 -5.13 4.73 18.56
N CYS A 92 -4.95 3.88 17.56
CA CYS A 92 -4.54 2.49 17.72
C CYS A 92 -3.91 1.93 16.45
N ALA A 93 -3.19 0.82 16.57
CA ALA A 93 -2.61 0.10 15.44
C ALA A 93 -3.57 -0.97 14.89
N LEU A 94 -3.71 -0.99 13.57
CA LEU A 94 -4.50 -1.97 12.81
C LEU A 94 -3.65 -3.17 12.34
N LEU A 95 -2.34 -2.97 12.18
CA LEU A 95 -1.36 -3.96 11.77
C LEU A 95 -0.22 -4.04 12.80
N GLY A 96 0.27 -5.24 13.06
CA GLY A 96 1.50 -5.52 13.80
C GLY A 96 2.28 -6.64 13.13
N ASP A 97 3.44 -6.99 13.68
CA ASP A 97 4.38 -7.97 13.15
C ASP A 97 3.72 -9.33 12.83
N MET A 98 2.90 -9.88 13.72
CA MET A 98 2.24 -11.18 13.52
C MET A 98 1.34 -11.20 12.28
N LEU A 99 0.63 -10.09 12.02
CA LEU A 99 -0.24 -9.99 10.84
C LEU A 99 0.59 -9.77 9.57
N ALA A 100 1.64 -8.96 9.66
CA ALA A 100 2.57 -8.75 8.54
C ALA A 100 3.28 -10.07 8.16
N ASP A 101 3.69 -10.87 9.13
CA ASP A 101 4.26 -12.21 8.93
C ASP A 101 3.28 -13.17 8.25
N ASN A 102 1.99 -13.15 8.61
CA ASN A 102 0.95 -13.86 7.86
C ASN A 102 0.89 -13.39 6.40
N GLY A 103 0.98 -12.07 6.17
CA GLY A 103 1.07 -11.49 4.82
C GLY A 103 2.23 -12.06 4.01
N VAL A 104 3.43 -12.13 4.61
CA VAL A 104 4.61 -12.76 4.00
C VAL A 104 4.34 -14.22 3.67
N LYS A 105 3.92 -15.01 4.66
CA LYS A 105 3.70 -16.47 4.52
C LYS A 105 2.67 -16.81 3.43
N ASN A 106 1.66 -15.96 3.28
CA ASN A 106 0.59 -16.16 2.30
C ASN A 106 0.86 -15.49 0.95
N GLY A 107 2.04 -14.90 0.74
CA GLY A 107 2.46 -14.38 -0.56
C GLY A 107 1.76 -13.07 -0.95
N TRP A 108 1.50 -12.18 0.02
CA TRP A 108 1.09 -10.80 -0.27
C TRP A 108 2.29 -9.98 -0.77
N SER A 109 2.04 -9.07 -1.70
CA SER A 109 3.06 -8.15 -2.23
C SER A 109 3.29 -6.98 -1.27
N GLY A 110 2.20 -6.46 -0.69
CA GLY A 110 2.27 -5.44 0.34
C GLY A 110 0.93 -5.11 1.01
N ILE A 111 0.98 -4.18 1.96
CA ILE A 111 -0.13 -3.71 2.77
C ILE A 111 -0.07 -2.19 2.86
N ILE A 112 -1.18 -1.52 2.55
CA ILE A 112 -1.35 -0.07 2.74
C ILE A 112 -2.40 0.15 3.81
N VAL A 113 -2.09 0.93 4.84
CA VAL A 113 -2.97 1.18 5.99
C VAL A 113 -3.22 2.67 6.14
N ASN A 114 -4.41 3.14 5.79
CA ASN A 114 -4.90 4.49 6.15
C ASN A 114 -5.25 4.52 7.64
N GLY A 115 -4.21 4.46 8.47
CA GLY A 115 -4.23 4.40 9.94
C GLY A 115 -2.83 4.11 10.47
N CYS A 116 -2.73 3.75 11.75
CA CYS A 116 -1.47 3.38 12.38
C CYS A 116 -1.16 1.88 12.34
N ILE A 117 0.13 1.56 12.45
CA ILE A 117 0.64 0.20 12.71
C ILE A 117 1.44 0.17 14.00
N ARG A 118 1.96 -0.99 14.39
CA ARG A 118 2.93 -1.16 15.48
C ARG A 118 3.98 -2.20 15.11
N ASP A 119 4.95 -2.41 16.00
CA ASP A 119 6.04 -3.38 15.81
C ASP A 119 6.86 -3.07 14.53
N SER A 120 6.97 -1.77 14.21
CA SER A 120 7.53 -1.27 12.95
C SER A 120 8.98 -1.69 12.72
N ALA A 121 9.77 -1.83 13.79
CA ALA A 121 11.16 -2.25 13.70
C ALA A 121 11.30 -3.69 13.18
N ASP A 122 10.34 -4.56 13.47
CA ASP A 122 10.33 -5.93 12.99
C ASP A 122 9.71 -6.05 11.61
N ILE A 123 8.63 -5.29 11.34
CA ILE A 123 8.03 -5.17 10.00
C ILE A 123 9.06 -4.67 8.97
N ALA A 124 9.96 -3.75 9.35
CA ALA A 124 11.00 -3.21 8.48
C ALA A 124 12.01 -4.27 7.98
N LYS A 125 12.08 -5.43 8.64
CA LYS A 125 12.96 -6.53 8.26
C LYS A 125 12.25 -7.57 7.39
N MET A 126 10.93 -7.46 7.21
CA MET A 126 10.13 -8.44 6.48
C MET A 126 10.18 -8.20 4.96
N PRO A 127 10.19 -9.25 4.12
CA PRO A 127 10.19 -9.13 2.66
C PRO A 127 8.79 -8.77 2.09
N LEU A 128 8.15 -7.75 2.68
CA LEU A 128 6.79 -7.29 2.40
C LEU A 128 6.78 -5.77 2.29
N GLY A 129 5.99 -5.22 1.37
CA GLY A 129 5.73 -3.79 1.33
C GLY A 129 4.74 -3.39 2.42
N VAL A 130 5.05 -2.37 3.22
CA VAL A 130 4.09 -1.84 4.20
C VAL A 130 4.16 -0.32 4.20
N LYS A 131 3.02 0.32 3.94
CA LYS A 131 2.85 1.77 4.03
C LYS A 131 1.73 2.10 5.01
N ALA A 132 1.95 3.07 5.89
CA ALA A 132 0.94 3.52 6.85
C ALA A 132 1.10 5.00 7.24
N LEU A 133 0.12 5.59 7.93
CA LEU A 133 0.21 7.00 8.36
C LEU A 133 1.24 7.19 9.48
N GLY A 134 1.41 6.20 10.33
CA GLY A 134 2.29 6.29 11.49
C GLY A 134 2.28 5.02 12.35
N THR A 135 2.87 5.15 13.53
CA THR A 135 2.90 4.07 14.53
C THR A 135 2.10 4.44 15.76
N HIS A 136 1.45 3.46 16.39
CA HIS A 136 0.80 3.61 17.68
C HIS A 136 0.84 2.29 18.46
N PRO A 137 1.32 2.25 19.72
CA PRO A 137 1.56 0.99 20.43
C PRO A 137 0.27 0.25 20.83
N LEU A 138 -0.83 0.97 21.04
CA LEU A 138 -2.12 0.40 21.46
C LEU A 138 -2.72 -0.48 20.37
N LYS A 139 -3.14 -1.70 20.73
CA LYS A 139 -3.88 -2.61 19.85
C LYS A 139 -5.27 -2.09 19.51
N SER A 140 -5.74 -2.35 18.29
CA SER A 140 -7.14 -2.12 17.90
C SER A 140 -8.13 -3.03 18.64
N SER A 141 -9.40 -2.65 18.59
CA SER A 141 -10.54 -3.44 19.07
C SER A 141 -10.81 -4.68 18.19
N LYS A 142 -11.67 -5.57 18.69
CA LYS A 142 -12.17 -6.76 17.97
C LYS A 142 -13.70 -6.82 17.88
N ARG A 143 -14.40 -5.73 18.21
CA ARG A 143 -15.88 -5.72 18.40
C ARG A 143 -16.67 -5.68 17.10
N ASP A 144 -16.31 -4.77 16.21
CA ASP A 144 -16.91 -4.64 14.87
C ASP A 144 -15.87 -5.16 13.86
N PRO A 145 -16.23 -6.06 12.93
CA PRO A 145 -15.30 -6.51 11.90
C PRO A 145 -15.01 -5.45 10.82
N GLY A 146 -15.90 -4.48 10.60
CA GLY A 146 -15.86 -3.60 9.43
C GLY A 146 -16.46 -4.25 8.17
N GLN A 147 -16.02 -3.79 7.01
CA GLN A 147 -16.47 -4.26 5.68
C GLN A 147 -15.26 -4.70 4.84
N ARG A 148 -15.47 -5.71 4.01
CA ARG A 148 -14.46 -6.27 3.11
C ARG A 148 -14.95 -6.17 1.67
N ASP A 149 -14.01 -6.06 0.74
CA ASP A 149 -14.28 -6.01 -0.70
C ASP A 149 -15.26 -4.88 -1.06
N VAL A 150 -15.07 -3.73 -0.40
CA VAL A 150 -15.79 -2.46 -0.66
C VAL A 150 -14.81 -1.39 -1.13
N PRO A 151 -15.23 -0.45 -1.99
CA PRO A 151 -14.37 0.68 -2.35
C PRO A 151 -13.96 1.49 -1.12
N VAL A 152 -12.69 1.86 -1.04
CA VAL A 152 -12.10 2.68 0.03
C VAL A 152 -11.52 3.97 -0.54
N SER A 153 -11.59 5.07 0.21
CA SER A 153 -11.20 6.39 -0.31
C SER A 153 -10.33 7.13 0.70
N PHE A 154 -9.14 7.52 0.27
CA PHE A 154 -8.17 8.29 1.06
C PHE A 154 -7.20 8.99 0.12
N GLY A 155 -6.57 10.08 0.59
CA GLY A 155 -5.53 10.77 -0.18
C GLY A 155 -5.97 11.20 -1.59
N GLY A 156 -7.24 11.56 -1.77
CA GLY A 156 -7.78 12.04 -3.06
C GLY A 156 -8.09 10.94 -4.08
N VAL A 157 -7.92 9.66 -3.74
CA VAL A 157 -8.21 8.53 -4.65
C VAL A 157 -9.28 7.62 -4.07
N THR A 158 -9.88 6.81 -4.94
CA THR A 158 -10.70 5.65 -4.54
C THR A 158 -10.08 4.38 -5.08
N VAL A 159 -9.91 3.40 -4.19
CA VAL A 159 -9.43 2.05 -4.50
C VAL A 159 -10.60 1.10 -4.38
N ALA A 160 -11.01 0.51 -5.49
CA ALA A 160 -11.97 -0.58 -5.52
C ALA A 160 -11.27 -1.94 -5.42
N PRO A 161 -11.96 -3.00 -4.96
CA PRO A 161 -11.45 -4.36 -5.07
C PRO A 161 -11.14 -4.69 -6.54
N GLY A 162 -9.95 -5.26 -6.80
CA GLY A 162 -9.50 -5.61 -8.15
C GLY A 162 -8.73 -4.52 -8.89
N ASP A 163 -8.80 -3.26 -8.44
CA ASP A 163 -7.92 -2.19 -8.95
C ASP A 163 -6.45 -2.56 -8.74
N TRP A 164 -5.57 -2.04 -9.59
CA TRP A 164 -4.14 -2.21 -9.46
C TRP A 164 -3.51 -1.09 -8.64
N VAL A 165 -2.68 -1.48 -7.69
CA VAL A 165 -1.92 -0.57 -6.83
C VAL A 165 -0.44 -0.72 -7.13
N TYR A 166 0.25 0.41 -7.27
CA TYR A 166 1.70 0.50 -7.40
C TYR A 166 2.22 1.45 -6.33
N ALA A 167 3.24 1.03 -5.59
CA ALA A 167 3.79 1.81 -4.50
C ALA A 167 5.31 1.73 -4.51
N ASP A 168 5.94 2.90 -4.37
CA ASP A 168 7.37 3.04 -4.16
C ASP A 168 7.70 4.20 -3.21
N GLY A 169 8.96 4.62 -3.15
CA GLY A 169 9.39 5.73 -2.30
C GLY A 169 8.81 7.09 -2.71
N ASP A 170 8.35 7.25 -3.96
CA ASP A 170 7.83 8.52 -4.46
C ASP A 170 6.33 8.65 -4.19
N GLY A 171 5.57 7.55 -4.28
CA GLY A 171 4.14 7.61 -4.01
C GLY A 171 3.39 6.29 -4.17
N ILE A 172 2.07 6.44 -4.28
CA ILE A 172 1.14 5.34 -4.54
C ILE A 172 0.26 5.73 -5.73
N LEU A 173 0.15 4.81 -6.68
CA LEU A 173 -0.72 4.93 -7.85
C LEU A 173 -1.85 3.90 -7.77
N VAL A 174 -2.99 4.27 -8.33
CA VAL A 174 -4.17 3.41 -8.46
C VAL A 174 -4.67 3.45 -9.91
N SER A 175 -4.83 2.26 -10.50
CA SER A 175 -5.34 2.07 -11.86
C SER A 175 -6.47 1.05 -11.84
N LYS A 176 -7.43 1.15 -12.76
CA LYS A 176 -8.47 0.12 -12.93
C LYS A 176 -7.94 -1.16 -13.58
N GLU A 177 -6.82 -1.05 -14.29
CA GLU A 177 -6.23 -2.12 -15.10
C GLU A 177 -4.74 -2.28 -14.81
N GLU A 178 -4.17 -3.43 -15.17
CA GLU A 178 -2.73 -3.65 -15.02
C GLU A 178 -1.96 -2.76 -16.00
N LEU A 179 -1.07 -1.95 -15.45
CA LEU A 179 -0.12 -1.15 -16.21
C LEU A 179 1.13 -1.95 -16.55
N THR A 180 1.59 -1.78 -17.78
CA THR A 180 2.82 -2.36 -18.31
C THR A 180 3.79 -1.23 -18.63
N LEU A 181 5.09 -1.46 -18.47
CA LEU A 181 6.10 -0.55 -19.02
C LEU A 181 6.63 -1.12 -20.33
#